data_AF-A0A940N447-F1
#
_entry.id   AF-A0A940N447-F1
#
_cell.length_a   1.000
_cell.length_b   1.000
_cell.length_c   1.000
_cell.angle_alpha   90.00
_cell.angle_beta   90.00
_cell.angle_gamma   90.00
#
_symmetry.space_group_name_H-M   'P 1'
#
loop_
_entity.id
_entity.type
_entity.pdbx_description
1 polymer ?
#
loop_
_entity_poly.entity_id
_entity_poly.type
_entity_poly.pdbx_seq_one_letter_code
_entity_poly.pdbx_strand_id
1 'polypeptide(L)'
;MPPVYAVPVLLLSLPGLLLLLEGAGSWKRAALVGWAFGWGFHVAGLYWITYSILTEAERLWWFVPLAVPLLALWMGIYTVIPAVLAWAARPGWPRVAVLAGGWALSEFVRGWAFTGFPWNQLGTAWVFAALPVQGAAWIGTHGLSLVTVLLACTPLLGRRAMAGGLAALLLFAGFGAWRLSGEKVADLPVTLVLVQGNVAQETKWRAETRVPIFRRYLELGQQGAAEAARIAPGTRPVIVWPETASPFLLEDDPEARRVAAESLPPGGLLLAGTVRGEWGPDGRPTKLFNSLVAIGPDARISATYDKSHLVPFGEYMPLSGLIPIRVIRGGVDFGAGPGPVAMPLPGLPPVGPLICYEVIFSGQVVGADRPGWLLNITNDAWFGISAGPHQHLATARLRAVEEGLPLARAAQTGISASFDAHGELITSLGLGETGYLLSPLPAAAPPPPFARFGLLIPAILSFLALVAGWLGTRRSAAAPAGHPASAARGSGG
;
A
#
# COMPACT_ATOMS: atom_id res chain seq x y z
N MET A 1 -5.62 11.64 4.35
CA MET A 1 -4.65 10.78 3.63
C MET A 1 -3.36 11.55 3.38
N PRO A 2 -2.22 10.86 3.17
CA PRO A 2 -1.00 11.48 2.69
C PRO A 2 -1.25 12.29 1.40
N PRO A 3 -0.49 13.38 1.17
CA PRO A 3 0.53 13.95 2.07
C PRO A 3 -0.04 14.89 3.14
N VAL A 4 -1.32 15.27 3.05
CA VAL A 4 -1.91 16.34 3.86
C VAL A 4 -2.20 15.90 5.30
N TYR A 5 -2.56 14.63 5.50
CA TYR A 5 -2.94 14.07 6.81
C TYR A 5 -4.00 14.89 7.57
N ALA A 6 -5.00 15.43 6.86
CA ALA A 6 -6.16 16.10 7.44
C ALA A 6 -7.12 15.12 8.16
N VAL A 7 -6.63 14.38 9.16
CA VAL A 7 -7.38 13.38 9.93
C VAL A 7 -8.68 13.95 10.55
N PRO A 8 -8.72 15.20 11.06
CA PRO A 8 -9.96 15.77 11.61
C PRO A 8 -11.12 15.85 10.61
N VAL A 9 -10.84 15.85 9.30
CA VAL A 9 -11.90 15.83 8.27
C VAL A 9 -12.74 14.55 8.38
N LEU A 10 -12.19 13.44 8.88
CA LEU A 10 -12.94 12.20 9.10
C LEU A 10 -14.03 12.34 10.17
N LEU A 11 -13.84 13.25 11.14
CA LEU A 11 -14.85 13.59 12.16
C LEU A 11 -16.03 14.38 11.58
N LEU A 12 -15.91 14.84 10.34
CA LEU A 12 -16.98 15.52 9.61
C LEU A 12 -17.55 14.65 8.50
N SER A 13 -16.69 14.00 7.71
CA SER A 13 -17.11 13.26 6.51
C SER A 13 -17.87 11.98 6.82
N LEU A 14 -17.41 11.18 7.79
CA LEU A 14 -18.07 9.91 8.16
C LEU A 14 -19.36 10.15 8.94
N PRO A 15 -19.39 11.05 9.95
CA PRO A 15 -20.66 11.51 10.54
C PRO A 15 -21.62 12.13 9.52
N GLY A 16 -21.11 12.96 8.62
CA GLY A 16 -21.89 13.57 7.55
C GLY A 16 -22.54 12.53 6.64
N LEU A 17 -21.82 11.47 6.26
CA LEU A 17 -22.38 10.34 5.52
C LEU A 17 -23.55 9.70 6.29
N LEU A 18 -23.40 9.43 7.59
CA LEU A 18 -24.47 8.84 8.39
C LEU A 18 -25.72 9.72 8.47
N LEU A 19 -25.56 11.04 8.62
CA LEU A 19 -26.68 12.00 8.61
C LEU A 19 -27.37 12.06 7.24
N LEU A 20 -26.61 11.98 6.14
CA LEU A 20 -27.19 11.90 4.79
C LEU A 20 -27.97 10.59 4.57
N LEU A 21 -27.49 9.49 5.13
CA LEU A 21 -28.20 8.21 5.10
C LEU A 21 -29.49 8.28 5.94
N GLU A 22 -29.50 8.99 7.07
CA GLU A 22 -30.72 9.22 7.86
C GLU A 22 -31.83 9.94 7.07
N GLY A 23 -31.45 10.92 6.24
CA GLY A 23 -32.37 11.62 5.36
C GLY A 23 -32.80 10.82 4.11
N ALA A 24 -32.27 9.61 3.89
CA ALA A 24 -32.61 8.80 2.73
C ALA A 24 -33.94 8.06 2.94
N GLY A 25 -34.98 8.46 2.22
CA GLY A 25 -36.31 7.83 2.31
C GLY A 25 -36.42 6.43 1.69
N SER A 26 -35.38 5.89 1.05
CA SER A 26 -35.39 4.55 0.45
C SER A 26 -33.97 3.98 0.30
N TRP A 27 -33.86 2.66 0.14
CA TRP A 27 -32.60 1.98 -0.10
C TRP A 27 -31.91 2.45 -1.39
N LYS A 28 -32.67 2.83 -2.42
CA LYS A 28 -32.14 3.38 -3.67
C LYS A 28 -31.45 4.72 -3.44
N ARG A 29 -32.04 5.58 -2.60
CA ARG A 29 -31.44 6.88 -2.23
C ARG A 29 -30.22 6.67 -1.34
N ALA A 30 -30.25 5.72 -0.41
CA ALA A 30 -29.09 5.37 0.41
C ALA A 30 -27.92 4.83 -0.45
N ALA A 31 -28.22 3.98 -1.43
CA ALA A 31 -27.25 3.50 -2.40
C ALA A 31 -26.62 4.65 -3.20
N LEU A 32 -27.44 5.58 -3.70
CA LEU A 32 -26.95 6.76 -4.42
C LEU A 32 -26.08 7.67 -3.53
N VAL A 33 -26.47 7.91 -2.29
CA VAL A 33 -25.68 8.71 -1.31
C VAL A 33 -24.35 8.03 -1.04
N GLY A 34 -24.37 6.72 -0.73
CA GLY A 34 -23.15 5.94 -0.52
C GLY A 34 -22.23 5.96 -1.72
N TRP A 35 -22.79 5.73 -2.92
CA TRP A 35 -22.05 5.78 -4.17
C TRP A 35 -21.45 7.15 -4.44
N ALA A 36 -22.22 8.24 -4.30
CA ALA A 36 -21.74 9.61 -4.52
C ALA A 36 -20.63 9.99 -3.54
N PHE A 37 -20.73 9.57 -2.27
CA PHE A 37 -19.67 9.74 -1.29
C PHE A 37 -18.39 9.00 -1.71
N GLY A 38 -18.51 7.73 -2.08
CA GLY A 38 -17.39 6.92 -2.54
C GLY A 38 -16.77 7.47 -3.83
N TRP A 39 -17.59 7.92 -4.77
CA TRP A 39 -17.16 8.55 -6.00
C TRP A 39 -16.33 9.80 -5.72
N GLY A 40 -16.85 10.75 -4.94
CA GLY A 40 -16.13 11.96 -4.56
C GLY A 40 -14.83 11.67 -3.80
N PHE A 41 -14.86 10.70 -2.88
CA PHE A 41 -13.67 10.25 -2.15
C PHE A 41 -12.57 9.74 -3.09
N HIS A 42 -12.91 8.91 -4.07
CA HIS A 42 -11.93 8.35 -5.00
C HIS A 42 -11.50 9.37 -6.08
N VAL A 43 -12.38 10.26 -6.57
CA VAL A 43 -11.98 11.34 -7.47
C VAL A 43 -10.92 12.22 -6.81
N ALA A 44 -11.18 12.68 -5.58
CA ALA A 44 -10.25 13.51 -4.84
C ALA A 44 -8.98 12.75 -4.43
N GLY A 45 -9.11 11.47 -4.08
CA GLY A 45 -7.99 10.65 -3.59
C GLY A 45 -7.07 10.09 -4.68
N LEU A 46 -7.57 9.96 -5.91
CA LEU A 46 -6.88 9.32 -7.04
C LEU A 46 -6.63 10.26 -8.21
N TYR A 47 -6.81 11.57 -8.03
CA TYR A 47 -6.59 12.59 -9.08
C TYR A 47 -5.23 12.44 -9.77
N TRP A 48 -4.23 11.97 -9.03
CA TRP A 48 -2.85 11.80 -9.50
C TRP A 48 -2.70 10.72 -10.59
N ILE A 49 -3.66 9.80 -10.77
CA ILE A 49 -3.63 8.83 -11.88
C ILE A 49 -3.63 9.55 -13.24
N THR A 50 -4.15 10.77 -13.29
CA THR A 50 -4.06 11.65 -14.44
C THR A 50 -2.62 11.82 -14.94
N TYR A 51 -1.62 11.88 -14.05
CA TYR A 51 -0.21 11.99 -14.45
C TYR A 51 0.27 10.78 -15.25
N SER A 52 -0.23 9.57 -14.93
CA SER A 52 0.11 8.37 -15.69
C SER A 52 -0.39 8.47 -17.12
N ILE A 53 -1.61 8.99 -17.32
CA ILE A 53 -2.20 9.19 -18.66
C ILE A 53 -1.46 10.30 -19.42
N LEU A 54 -0.99 11.33 -18.72
CA LEU A 54 -0.24 12.44 -19.33
C LEU A 54 1.10 11.99 -19.94
N THR A 55 1.70 10.88 -19.49
CA THR A 55 2.90 10.32 -20.14
C THR A 55 2.64 9.85 -21.58
N GLU A 56 1.38 9.61 -21.96
CA GLU A 56 0.95 9.28 -23.32
C GLU A 56 -0.02 10.34 -23.88
N ALA A 57 0.11 11.60 -23.44
CA ALA A 57 -0.79 12.68 -23.83
C ALA A 57 -0.92 12.86 -25.35
N GLU A 58 0.14 12.61 -26.13
CA GLU A 58 0.12 12.65 -27.60
C GLU A 58 -1.01 11.80 -28.20
N ARG A 59 -1.36 10.69 -27.53
CA ARG A 59 -2.40 9.74 -27.95
C ARG A 59 -3.67 9.83 -27.12
N LEU A 60 -3.56 10.15 -25.83
CA LEU A 60 -4.65 10.03 -24.85
C LEU A 60 -5.12 11.36 -24.25
N TRP A 61 -4.73 12.52 -24.80
CA TRP A 61 -5.10 13.84 -24.25
C TRP A 61 -6.61 14.00 -23.98
N TRP A 62 -7.47 13.46 -24.84
CA TRP A 62 -8.94 13.56 -24.73
C TRP A 62 -9.50 12.75 -23.55
N PHE A 63 -8.78 11.73 -23.10
CA PHE A 63 -9.18 10.85 -21.99
C PHE A 63 -8.77 11.40 -20.62
N VAL A 64 -7.81 12.33 -20.58
CA VAL A 64 -7.28 12.96 -19.35
C VAL A 64 -8.37 13.43 -18.38
N PRO A 65 -9.38 14.24 -18.79
CA PRO A 65 -10.43 14.68 -17.85
C PRO A 65 -11.41 13.58 -17.44
N LEU A 66 -11.41 12.44 -18.13
CA LEU A 66 -12.38 11.35 -17.94
C LEU A 66 -11.82 10.17 -17.15
N ALA A 67 -10.51 9.91 -17.23
CA ALA A 67 -9.87 8.72 -16.69
C ALA A 67 -10.17 8.51 -15.19
N VAL A 68 -9.91 9.53 -14.38
CA VAL A 68 -10.12 9.46 -12.92
C VAL A 68 -11.62 9.44 -12.57
N PRO A 69 -12.48 10.33 -13.10
CA PRO A 69 -13.92 10.23 -12.86
C PRO A 69 -14.50 8.86 -13.19
N LEU A 70 -14.14 8.27 -14.33
CA LEU A 70 -14.62 6.95 -14.76
C LEU A 70 -14.13 5.82 -13.86
N LEU A 71 -12.83 5.81 -13.51
CA LEU A 71 -12.29 4.86 -12.53
C LEU A 71 -13.01 5.02 -11.18
N ALA A 72 -13.25 6.25 -10.76
CA ALA A 72 -13.95 6.53 -9.52
C ALA A 72 -15.42 6.09 -9.56
N LEU A 73 -16.10 6.07 -10.72
CA LEU A 73 -17.48 5.56 -10.82
C LEU A 73 -17.53 4.11 -10.35
N TRP A 74 -16.56 3.31 -10.80
CA TRP A 74 -16.38 1.93 -10.39
C TRP A 74 -15.98 1.82 -8.91
N MET A 75 -15.01 2.63 -8.46
CA MET A 75 -14.58 2.62 -7.06
C MET A 75 -15.68 3.04 -6.06
N GLY A 76 -16.61 3.92 -6.48
CA GLY A 76 -17.76 4.34 -5.68
C GLY A 76 -18.73 3.20 -5.37
N ILE A 77 -18.71 2.09 -6.12
CA ILE A 77 -19.59 0.94 -5.85
C ILE A 77 -19.26 0.27 -4.50
N TYR A 78 -17.98 0.30 -4.09
CA TYR A 78 -17.56 -0.31 -2.83
C TYR A 78 -18.14 0.38 -1.58
N THR A 79 -18.64 1.61 -1.68
CA THR A 79 -19.32 2.28 -0.55
C THR A 79 -20.83 2.06 -0.53
N VAL A 80 -21.41 1.48 -1.59
CA VAL A 80 -22.87 1.25 -1.70
C VAL A 80 -23.35 0.24 -0.66
N ILE A 81 -22.73 -0.94 -0.59
CA ILE A 81 -23.17 -2.00 0.33
C ILE A 81 -23.06 -1.53 1.79
N PRO A 82 -21.92 -0.97 2.26
CA PRO A 82 -21.83 -0.42 3.61
C PRO A 82 -22.90 0.64 3.90
N ALA A 83 -23.16 1.54 2.96
CA ALA A 83 -24.14 2.61 3.11
C ALA A 83 -25.58 2.09 3.19
N VAL A 84 -25.97 1.14 2.33
CA VAL A 84 -27.31 0.54 2.35
C VAL A 84 -27.53 -0.28 3.63
N LEU A 85 -26.52 -1.04 4.06
CA LEU A 85 -26.60 -1.79 5.32
C LEU A 85 -26.72 -0.86 6.53
N ALA A 86 -25.94 0.22 6.57
CA ALA A 86 -26.01 1.22 7.64
C ALA A 86 -27.35 1.97 7.64
N TRP A 87 -27.89 2.29 6.47
CA TRP A 87 -29.22 2.87 6.32
C TRP A 87 -30.32 1.95 6.88
N ALA A 88 -30.27 0.66 6.54
CA ALA A 88 -31.22 -0.34 7.03
C ALA A 88 -31.09 -0.63 8.53
N ALA A 89 -29.92 -0.35 9.13
CA ALA A 89 -29.70 -0.51 10.55
C ALA A 89 -30.37 0.61 11.38
N ARG A 90 -30.75 0.28 12.62
CA ARG A 90 -31.35 1.24 13.56
C ARG A 90 -30.41 2.40 13.87
N PRO A 91 -30.90 3.67 13.95
CA PRO A 91 -30.09 4.81 14.38
C PRO A 91 -29.37 4.59 15.72
N GLY A 92 -28.21 5.23 15.87
CA GLY A 92 -27.33 5.11 17.04
C GLY A 92 -26.16 4.16 16.83
N TRP A 93 -25.67 3.55 17.92
CA TRP A 93 -24.49 2.66 17.87
C TRP A 93 -24.64 1.47 16.90
N PRO A 94 -25.84 0.86 16.69
CA PRO A 94 -25.97 -0.27 15.77
C PRO A 94 -25.59 0.12 14.33
N ARG A 95 -26.07 1.27 13.86
CA ARG A 95 -25.73 1.82 12.55
C ARG A 95 -24.25 2.13 12.39
N VAL A 96 -23.62 2.71 13.41
CA VAL A 96 -22.16 2.98 13.39
C VAL A 96 -21.37 1.68 13.26
N ALA A 97 -21.73 0.65 14.03
CA ALA A 97 -21.08 -0.66 13.98
C ALA A 97 -21.28 -1.37 12.63
N VAL A 98 -22.49 -1.31 12.05
CA VAL A 98 -22.77 -1.84 10.71
C VAL A 98 -21.97 -1.10 9.64
N LEU A 99 -21.92 0.23 9.68
CA LEU A 99 -21.11 1.01 8.74
C LEU A 99 -19.64 0.64 8.85
N ALA A 100 -19.09 0.59 10.07
CA ALA A 100 -17.67 0.32 10.30
C ALA A 100 -17.27 -1.10 9.84
N GLY A 101 -18.06 -2.11 10.23
CA GLY A 101 -17.84 -3.49 9.81
C GLY A 101 -18.01 -3.68 8.30
N GLY A 102 -19.08 -3.12 7.74
CA GLY A 102 -19.35 -3.17 6.30
C GLY A 102 -18.27 -2.45 5.48
N TRP A 103 -17.80 -1.28 5.94
CA TRP A 103 -16.76 -0.50 5.28
C TRP A 103 -15.46 -1.28 5.19
N ALA A 104 -14.99 -1.80 6.32
CA ALA A 104 -13.76 -2.58 6.36
C ALA A 104 -13.87 -3.84 5.48
N LEU A 105 -14.97 -4.61 5.58
CA LEU A 105 -15.25 -5.76 4.70
C LEU A 105 -15.25 -5.38 3.22
N SER A 106 -15.81 -4.22 2.86
CA SER A 106 -15.80 -3.74 1.49
C SER A 106 -14.40 -3.39 0.99
N GLU A 107 -13.52 -2.87 1.86
CA GLU A 107 -12.11 -2.66 1.51
C GLU A 107 -11.37 -3.98 1.25
N PHE A 108 -11.72 -5.09 1.92
CA PHE A 108 -11.19 -6.42 1.56
C PHE A 108 -11.65 -6.82 0.17
N VAL A 109 -12.95 -6.70 -0.12
CA VAL A 109 -13.49 -7.05 -1.45
C VAL A 109 -12.80 -6.22 -2.53
N ARG A 110 -12.59 -4.92 -2.29
CA ARG A 110 -11.87 -4.03 -3.20
C ARG A 110 -10.40 -4.42 -3.41
N GLY A 111 -9.76 -5.04 -2.42
CA GLY A 111 -8.39 -5.55 -2.52
C GLY A 111 -8.26 -6.88 -3.27
N TRP A 112 -9.36 -7.55 -3.59
CA TRP A 112 -9.37 -8.88 -4.24
C TRP A 112 -10.11 -8.89 -5.59
N ALA A 113 -11.24 -8.20 -5.70
CA ALA A 113 -12.08 -8.21 -6.88
C ALA A 113 -11.37 -7.58 -8.08
N PHE A 114 -11.42 -8.24 -9.25
CA PHE A 114 -10.82 -7.79 -10.50
C PHE A 114 -9.33 -7.45 -10.36
N THR A 115 -8.57 -8.38 -9.80
CA THR A 115 -7.15 -8.26 -9.37
C THR A 115 -6.91 -7.34 -8.18
N GLY A 116 -7.89 -6.54 -7.78
CA GLY A 116 -7.82 -5.71 -6.59
C GLY A 116 -7.17 -4.34 -6.86
N PHE A 117 -7.67 -3.34 -6.14
CA PHE A 117 -7.10 -1.99 -6.10
C PHE A 117 -7.25 -1.40 -4.69
N PRO A 118 -6.46 -1.87 -3.68
CA PRO A 118 -6.60 -1.48 -2.28
C PRO A 118 -6.00 -0.10 -1.95
N TRP A 119 -6.11 0.88 -2.86
CA TRP A 119 -5.60 2.23 -2.65
C TRP A 119 -6.46 3.06 -1.68
N ASN A 120 -5.90 4.02 -0.94
CA ASN A 120 -6.64 4.92 -0.04
C ASN A 120 -7.55 4.22 0.98
N GLN A 121 -7.14 3.08 1.55
CA GLN A 121 -7.82 2.49 2.70
C GLN A 121 -7.84 3.47 3.87
N LEU A 122 -8.95 3.59 4.60
CA LEU A 122 -9.06 4.58 5.70
C LEU A 122 -7.97 4.42 6.76
N GLY A 123 -7.49 3.20 7.00
CA GLY A 123 -6.36 2.92 7.89
C GLY A 123 -5.07 3.66 7.53
N THR A 124 -4.86 4.02 6.25
CA THR A 124 -3.68 4.79 5.82
C THR A 124 -3.69 6.25 6.32
N ALA A 125 -4.82 6.75 6.85
CA ALA A 125 -4.91 8.07 7.44
C ALA A 125 -4.04 8.22 8.70
N TRP A 126 -3.72 7.12 9.39
CA TRP A 126 -2.93 7.10 10.62
C TRP A 126 -1.41 7.20 10.39
N VAL A 127 -0.94 7.11 9.15
CA VAL A 127 0.49 6.90 8.83
C VAL A 127 1.35 8.17 8.93
N PHE A 128 0.84 9.24 9.54
CA PHE A 128 1.58 10.48 9.77
C PHE A 128 2.73 10.31 10.78
N ALA A 129 2.68 9.30 11.65
CA ALA A 129 3.72 8.98 12.62
C ALA A 129 3.75 7.46 12.93
N ALA A 130 4.78 6.98 13.61
CA ALA A 130 4.91 5.55 13.97
C ALA A 130 3.92 5.14 15.08
N LEU A 131 3.73 6.00 16.08
CA LEU A 131 2.84 5.76 17.22
C LEU A 131 1.39 5.36 16.82
N PRO A 132 0.69 6.11 15.96
CA PRO A 132 -0.70 5.81 15.60
C PRO A 132 -0.87 4.55 14.74
N VAL A 133 0.17 4.03 14.10
CA VAL A 133 0.05 2.84 13.23
C VAL A 133 0.31 1.53 13.96
N GLN A 134 0.75 1.55 15.23
CA GLN A 134 1.14 0.34 15.95
C GLN A 134 0.04 -0.71 16.08
N GLY A 135 -1.24 -0.30 16.05
CA GLY A 135 -2.36 -1.24 15.99
C GLY A 135 -2.35 -2.13 14.75
N ALA A 136 -1.77 -1.68 13.63
CA ALA A 136 -1.66 -2.49 12.41
C ALA A 136 -0.91 -3.81 12.62
N ALA A 137 0.01 -3.87 13.58
CA ALA A 137 0.67 -5.12 13.94
C ALA A 137 -0.29 -6.20 14.47
N TRP A 138 -1.46 -5.80 14.98
CA TRP A 138 -2.46 -6.73 15.50
C TRP A 138 -3.62 -6.91 14.54
N ILE A 139 -4.12 -5.81 13.98
CA ILE A 139 -5.38 -5.80 13.22
C ILE A 139 -5.19 -5.40 11.75
N GLY A 140 -3.97 -5.12 11.30
CA GLY A 140 -3.67 -4.69 9.94
C GLY A 140 -4.34 -3.38 9.53
N THR A 141 -4.10 -2.96 8.29
CA THR A 141 -4.66 -1.73 7.72
C THR A 141 -6.19 -1.75 7.69
N HIS A 142 -6.80 -2.90 7.40
CA HIS A 142 -8.26 -3.05 7.41
C HIS A 142 -8.87 -2.88 8.81
N GLY A 143 -8.20 -3.39 9.84
CA GLY A 143 -8.61 -3.17 11.23
C GLY A 143 -8.46 -1.71 11.64
N LEU A 144 -7.42 -1.02 11.17
CA LEU A 144 -7.30 0.43 11.33
C LEU A 144 -8.47 1.17 10.65
N SER A 145 -8.90 0.76 9.46
CA SER A 145 -10.09 1.31 8.82
C SER A 145 -11.35 1.13 9.67
N LEU A 146 -11.55 -0.07 10.25
CA LEU A 146 -12.65 -0.35 11.18
C LEU A 146 -12.62 0.61 12.39
N VAL A 147 -11.47 0.71 13.06
CA VAL A 147 -11.27 1.61 14.21
C VAL A 147 -11.53 3.07 13.83
N THR A 148 -11.08 3.48 12.65
CA THR A 148 -11.28 4.83 12.12
C THR A 148 -12.77 5.19 12.06
N VAL A 149 -13.59 4.32 11.46
CA VAL A 149 -15.02 4.59 11.31
C VAL A 149 -15.74 4.59 12.67
N LEU A 150 -15.39 3.67 13.56
CA LEU A 150 -15.96 3.61 14.91
C LEU A 150 -15.66 4.90 15.70
N LEU A 151 -14.39 5.30 15.77
CA LEU A 151 -13.96 6.47 16.53
C LEU A 151 -14.53 7.76 15.95
N ALA A 152 -14.50 7.92 14.62
CA ALA A 152 -14.96 9.12 13.95
C ALA A 152 -16.45 9.40 14.17
N CYS A 153 -17.25 8.34 14.37
CA CYS A 153 -18.70 8.44 14.54
C CYS A 153 -19.15 8.49 16.02
N THR A 154 -18.26 8.33 16.99
CA THR A 154 -18.62 8.42 18.42
C THR A 154 -19.28 9.74 18.85
N PRO A 155 -18.95 10.93 18.28
CA PRO A 155 -19.61 12.18 18.66
C PRO A 155 -21.12 12.19 18.35
N LEU A 156 -21.56 11.48 17.30
CA LEU A 156 -22.98 11.36 16.94
C LEU A 156 -23.80 10.57 17.96
N LEU A 157 -23.13 9.78 18.81
CA LEU A 157 -23.78 8.91 19.79
C LEU A 157 -23.95 9.60 21.17
N GLY A 158 -23.59 10.87 21.27
CA GLY A 158 -23.72 11.70 22.46
C GLY A 158 -22.46 11.74 23.34
N ARG A 159 -22.49 12.60 24.37
CA ARG A 159 -21.31 12.95 25.20
C ARG A 159 -20.63 11.73 25.85
N ARG A 160 -21.39 10.73 26.29
CA ARG A 160 -20.85 9.51 26.91
C ARG A 160 -20.06 8.67 25.91
N ALA A 161 -20.59 8.47 24.70
CA ALA A 161 -19.91 7.73 23.65
C ALA A 161 -18.69 8.49 23.13
N MET A 162 -18.76 9.82 23.02
CA MET A 162 -17.62 10.67 22.69
C MET A 162 -16.49 10.54 23.73
N ALA A 163 -16.82 10.57 25.02
CA ALA A 163 -15.83 10.34 26.08
C ALA A 163 -15.23 8.93 26.01
N GLY A 164 -16.04 7.91 25.72
CA GLY A 164 -15.57 6.54 25.48
C GLY A 164 -14.66 6.42 24.24
N GLY A 165 -14.98 7.12 23.15
CA GLY A 165 -14.15 7.21 21.95
C GLY A 165 -12.81 7.87 22.21
N LEU A 166 -12.79 8.96 23.00
CA LEU A 166 -11.56 9.61 23.43
C LEU A 166 -10.72 8.69 24.33
N ALA A 167 -11.34 7.98 25.27
CA ALA A 167 -10.65 7.00 26.10
C ALA A 167 -10.06 5.85 25.25
N ALA A 168 -10.81 5.34 24.27
CA ALA A 168 -10.33 4.32 23.34
C ALA A 168 -9.15 4.83 22.49
N LEU A 169 -9.21 6.08 22.02
CA LEU A 169 -8.12 6.73 21.29
C LEU A 169 -6.85 6.86 22.16
N LEU A 170 -7.00 7.25 23.43
CA LEU A 170 -5.89 7.34 24.38
C LEU A 170 -5.30 5.97 24.71
N LEU A 171 -6.14 4.93 24.86
CA LEU A 171 -5.68 3.56 25.02
C LEU A 171 -4.92 3.06 23.78
N PHE A 172 -5.41 3.41 22.58
CA PHE A 172 -4.76 3.07 21.33
C PHE A 172 -3.39 3.77 21.19
N ALA A 173 -3.31 5.04 21.58
CA ALA A 173 -2.06 5.79 21.65
C ALA A 173 -1.10 5.22 22.72
N GLY A 174 -1.61 4.84 23.89
CA GLY A 174 -0.85 4.21 24.97
C GLY A 174 -0.30 2.85 24.55
N PHE A 175 -1.08 2.05 23.83
CA PHE A 175 -0.61 0.81 23.21
C PHE A 175 0.53 1.06 22.20
N GLY A 176 0.39 2.10 21.37
CA GLY A 176 1.44 2.50 20.45
C GLY A 176 2.72 2.92 21.16
N ALA A 177 2.60 3.73 22.21
CA ALA A 177 3.73 4.13 23.04
C ALA A 177 4.40 2.92 23.72
N TRP A 178 3.62 1.97 24.23
CA TRP A 178 4.15 0.73 24.81
C TRP A 178 4.93 -0.11 23.80
N ARG A 179 4.39 -0.32 22.58
CA ARG A 179 5.14 -1.06 21.54
C ARG A 179 6.44 -0.36 21.16
N LEU A 180 6.43 0.96 21.05
CA LEU A 180 7.61 1.76 20.69
C LEU A 180 8.62 1.91 21.84
N SER A 181 8.21 1.69 23.08
CA SER A 181 9.11 1.72 24.25
C SER A 181 9.98 0.46 24.39
N GLY A 182 9.72 -0.58 23.59
CA GLY A 182 10.54 -1.79 23.57
C GLY A 182 11.97 -1.51 23.14
N GLU A 183 12.89 -2.41 23.49
CA GLU A 183 14.28 -2.31 23.03
C GLU A 183 14.34 -2.33 21.50
N LYS A 184 15.11 -1.39 20.93
CA LYS A 184 15.36 -1.37 19.49
C LYS A 184 16.15 -2.61 19.11
N VAL A 185 15.67 -3.32 18.09
CA VAL A 185 16.37 -4.47 17.55
C VAL A 185 17.70 -4.01 16.97
N ALA A 186 18.78 -4.72 17.28
CA ALA A 186 20.11 -4.38 16.79
C ALA A 186 20.19 -4.41 15.26
N ASP A 187 21.02 -3.53 14.72
CA ASP A 187 21.32 -3.51 13.29
C ASP A 187 22.20 -4.70 12.90
N LEU A 188 21.94 -5.24 11.71
CA LEU A 188 22.82 -6.19 11.05
C LEU A 188 24.08 -5.45 10.56
N PRO A 189 25.22 -6.14 10.39
CA PRO A 189 26.46 -5.56 9.85
C PRO A 189 26.36 -5.31 8.33
N VAL A 190 25.34 -4.58 7.91
CA VAL A 190 24.93 -4.34 6.53
C VAL A 190 24.52 -2.89 6.39
N THR A 191 24.99 -2.24 5.32
CA THR A 191 24.53 -0.90 4.95
C THR A 191 23.93 -0.97 3.55
N LEU A 192 22.65 -0.61 3.46
CA LEU A 192 21.96 -0.49 2.18
C LEU A 192 22.29 0.85 1.54
N VAL A 193 22.62 0.82 0.25
CA VAL A 193 22.83 2.00 -0.60
C VAL A 193 21.68 2.05 -1.59
N LEU A 194 20.61 2.78 -1.24
CA LEU A 194 19.41 2.89 -2.07
C LEU A 194 19.62 4.00 -3.10
N VAL A 195 19.77 3.63 -4.37
CA VAL A 195 20.10 4.60 -5.44
C VAL A 195 18.82 5.18 -6.05
N GLN A 196 18.79 6.50 -6.23
CA GLN A 196 17.67 7.23 -6.81
C GLN A 196 18.15 8.02 -8.04
N GLY A 197 17.93 7.45 -9.23
CA GLY A 197 18.49 7.97 -10.49
C GLY A 197 17.69 9.10 -11.13
N ASN A 198 16.44 9.31 -10.68
CA ASN A 198 15.51 10.34 -11.13
C ASN A 198 15.36 10.40 -12.66
N VAL A 199 15.23 9.24 -13.30
CA VAL A 199 15.06 9.17 -14.76
C VAL A 199 13.58 9.24 -15.11
N ALA A 200 13.24 10.22 -15.94
CA ALA A 200 11.90 10.39 -16.48
C ALA A 200 11.47 9.20 -17.35
N GLN A 201 10.17 8.90 -17.35
CA GLN A 201 9.64 7.71 -18.00
C GLN A 201 9.78 7.77 -19.54
N GLU A 202 9.77 8.95 -20.14
CA GLU A 202 9.84 9.16 -21.59
C GLU A 202 11.25 8.92 -22.17
N THR A 203 12.28 9.14 -21.37
CA THR A 203 13.69 9.06 -21.81
C THR A 203 14.31 7.71 -21.52
N LYS A 204 13.73 6.91 -20.63
CA LYS A 204 14.28 5.64 -20.12
C LYS A 204 14.69 4.63 -21.20
N TRP A 205 13.94 4.58 -22.31
CA TRP A 205 14.08 3.55 -23.35
C TRP A 205 14.72 4.06 -24.66
N ARG A 206 15.15 5.32 -24.72
CA ARG A 206 15.77 5.88 -25.93
C ARG A 206 17.20 5.39 -26.06
N ALA A 207 17.61 4.97 -27.25
CA ALA A 207 18.95 4.41 -27.49
C ALA A 207 20.07 5.34 -26.99
N GLU A 208 19.92 6.65 -27.22
CA GLU A 208 20.89 7.70 -26.87
C GLU A 208 21.08 7.91 -25.36
N THR A 209 20.09 7.55 -24.53
CA THR A 209 20.11 7.81 -23.08
C THR A 209 20.47 6.58 -22.26
N ARG A 210 20.46 5.36 -22.85
CA ARG A 210 20.73 4.10 -22.13
C ARG A 210 22.07 4.10 -21.41
N VAL A 211 23.14 4.46 -22.11
CA VAL A 211 24.50 4.48 -21.53
C VAL A 211 24.64 5.57 -20.45
N PRO A 212 24.22 6.84 -20.67
CA PRO A 212 24.21 7.84 -19.62
C PRO A 212 23.42 7.45 -18.37
N ILE A 213 22.24 6.83 -18.52
CA ILE A 213 21.42 6.36 -17.41
C ILE A 213 22.16 5.26 -16.63
N PHE A 214 22.68 4.26 -17.34
CA PHE A 214 23.39 3.16 -16.71
C PHE A 214 24.62 3.65 -15.93
N ARG A 215 25.42 4.53 -16.54
CA ARG A 215 26.59 5.14 -15.89
C ARG A 215 26.20 5.89 -14.61
N ARG A 216 25.12 6.68 -14.63
CA ARG A 216 24.62 7.39 -13.44
C ARG A 216 24.37 6.43 -12.27
N TYR A 217 23.76 5.28 -12.53
CA TYR A 217 23.50 4.29 -11.48
C TYR A 217 24.78 3.66 -10.91
N LEU A 218 25.76 3.39 -11.76
CA LEU A 218 27.07 2.90 -11.34
C LEU A 218 27.77 3.95 -10.46
N GLU A 219 27.83 5.20 -10.91
CA GLU A 219 28.49 6.31 -10.21
C GLU A 219 27.84 6.56 -8.84
N LEU A 220 26.52 6.67 -8.77
CA LEU A 220 25.80 6.86 -7.51
C LEU A 220 25.98 5.67 -6.56
N GLY A 221 25.96 4.45 -7.09
CA GLY A 221 26.21 3.24 -6.32
C GLY A 221 27.62 3.21 -5.72
N GLN A 222 28.62 3.53 -6.53
CA GLN A 222 30.03 3.61 -6.10
C GLN A 222 30.25 4.71 -5.04
N GLN A 223 29.69 5.90 -5.26
CA GLN A 223 29.78 7.01 -4.30
C GLN A 223 29.15 6.62 -2.96
N GLY A 224 27.94 6.07 -2.99
CA GLY A 224 27.26 5.63 -1.78
C GLY A 224 27.99 4.47 -1.07
N ALA A 225 28.53 3.51 -1.81
CA ALA A 225 29.33 2.43 -1.24
C ALA A 225 30.63 2.94 -0.59
N ALA A 226 31.33 3.88 -1.23
CA ALA A 226 32.53 4.50 -0.68
C ALA A 226 32.21 5.31 0.59
N GLU A 227 31.09 6.04 0.59
CA GLU A 227 30.66 6.76 1.78
C GLU A 227 30.25 5.81 2.91
N ALA A 228 29.51 4.73 2.61
CA ALA A 228 29.14 3.70 3.57
C ALA A 228 30.38 3.10 4.25
N ALA A 229 31.42 2.76 3.48
CA ALA A 229 32.67 2.24 4.01
C ALA A 229 33.38 3.22 4.98
N ARG A 230 33.20 4.53 4.77
CA ARG A 230 33.77 5.59 5.62
C ARG A 230 32.98 5.78 6.92
N ILE A 231 31.64 5.84 6.84
CA ILE A 231 30.79 6.20 8.00
C ILE A 231 30.32 4.99 8.81
N ALA A 232 30.32 3.80 8.21
CA ALA A 232 29.93 2.53 8.82
C ALA A 232 31.00 1.46 8.52
N PRO A 233 32.25 1.62 9.00
CA PRO A 233 33.32 0.68 8.70
C PRO A 233 32.99 -0.72 9.22
N GLY A 234 33.30 -1.74 8.42
CA GLY A 234 33.04 -3.14 8.76
C GLY A 234 31.63 -3.64 8.44
N THR A 235 30.72 -2.78 7.94
CA THR A 235 29.46 -3.25 7.37
C THR A 235 29.64 -3.66 5.92
N ARG A 236 28.80 -4.60 5.47
CA ARG A 236 28.74 -5.00 4.08
C ARG A 236 27.82 -4.06 3.29
N PRO A 237 28.29 -3.39 2.23
CA PRO A 237 27.45 -2.56 1.39
C PRO A 237 26.58 -3.42 0.45
N VAL A 238 25.28 -3.12 0.40
CA VAL A 238 24.32 -3.70 -0.54
C VAL A 238 23.72 -2.57 -1.37
N ILE A 239 24.09 -2.49 -2.63
CA ILE A 239 23.61 -1.46 -3.55
C ILE A 239 22.26 -1.90 -4.10
N VAL A 240 21.28 -1.01 -4.08
CA VAL A 240 19.92 -1.29 -4.53
C VAL A 240 19.55 -0.32 -5.65
N TRP A 241 19.21 -0.86 -6.82
CA TRP A 241 18.64 -0.08 -7.90
C TRP A 241 17.10 -0.23 -7.97
N PRO A 242 16.35 0.85 -8.23
CA PRO A 242 14.89 0.85 -8.33
C PRO A 242 14.33 -0.02 -9.47
N GLU A 243 13.00 -0.08 -9.57
CA GLU A 243 12.28 -0.84 -10.58
C GLU A 243 12.70 -0.47 -12.01
N THR A 244 13.11 -1.51 -12.75
CA THR A 244 13.60 -1.40 -14.12
C THR A 244 14.67 -0.30 -14.27
N ALA A 245 15.47 -0.04 -13.24
CA ALA A 245 16.50 1.00 -13.27
C ALA A 245 17.53 0.78 -14.38
N SER A 246 17.88 -0.49 -14.62
CA SER A 246 18.81 -0.86 -15.69
C SER A 246 18.12 -0.72 -17.07
N PRO A 247 18.69 0.08 -18.00
CA PRO A 247 18.25 0.12 -19.40
C PRO A 247 18.80 -1.05 -20.23
N PHE A 248 19.51 -1.98 -19.60
CA PHE A 248 20.00 -3.23 -20.17
C PHE A 248 19.34 -4.41 -19.42
N LEU A 249 19.02 -5.49 -20.15
CA LEU A 249 18.52 -6.73 -19.57
C LEU A 249 19.70 -7.45 -18.94
N LEU A 250 19.87 -7.35 -17.63
CA LEU A 250 21.11 -7.78 -16.95
C LEU A 250 21.34 -9.29 -17.01
N GLU A 251 20.31 -10.08 -17.28
CA GLU A 251 20.43 -11.52 -17.50
C GLU A 251 20.97 -11.84 -18.90
N ASP A 252 20.49 -11.11 -19.91
CA ASP A 252 20.78 -11.33 -21.34
C ASP A 252 21.96 -10.51 -21.87
N ASP A 253 22.47 -9.54 -21.09
CA ASP A 253 23.59 -8.66 -21.44
C ASP A 253 24.79 -8.93 -20.50
N PRO A 254 25.70 -9.87 -20.85
CA PRO A 254 26.85 -10.21 -20.03
C PRO A 254 27.80 -9.03 -19.81
N GLU A 255 27.90 -8.11 -20.77
CA GLU A 255 28.81 -6.98 -20.68
C GLU A 255 28.26 -5.93 -19.70
N ALA A 256 26.97 -5.59 -19.80
CA ALA A 256 26.33 -4.74 -18.81
C ALA A 256 26.42 -5.35 -17.40
N ARG A 257 26.21 -6.67 -17.28
CA ARG A 257 26.36 -7.39 -15.99
C ARG A 257 27.79 -7.35 -15.46
N ARG A 258 28.80 -7.54 -16.31
CA ARG A 258 30.22 -7.43 -15.96
C ARG A 258 30.55 -6.03 -15.45
N VAL A 259 30.15 -4.98 -16.18
CA VAL A 259 30.38 -3.59 -15.79
C VAL A 259 29.66 -3.25 -14.48
N ALA A 260 28.44 -3.74 -14.27
CA ALA A 260 27.72 -3.58 -13.01
C ALA A 260 28.45 -4.26 -11.84
N ALA A 261 28.95 -5.48 -12.04
CA ALA A 261 29.70 -6.21 -11.02
C ALA A 261 31.04 -5.53 -10.67
N GLU A 262 31.76 -5.01 -11.67
CA GLU A 262 33.01 -4.26 -11.47
C GLU A 262 32.81 -2.95 -10.71
N SER A 263 31.59 -2.41 -10.69
CA SER A 263 31.27 -1.23 -9.89
C SER A 263 31.11 -1.54 -8.40
N LEU A 264 31.04 -2.81 -8.00
CA LEU A 264 30.83 -3.19 -6.62
C LEU A 264 32.12 -3.08 -5.79
N PRO A 265 32.04 -2.61 -4.54
CA PRO A 265 33.15 -2.72 -3.60
C PRO A 265 33.43 -4.21 -3.26
N PRO A 266 34.59 -4.54 -2.67
CA PRO A 266 34.90 -5.88 -2.20
C PRO A 266 33.79 -6.44 -1.28
N GLY A 267 33.30 -7.64 -1.60
CA GLY A 267 32.18 -8.27 -0.87
C GLY A 267 30.81 -7.61 -1.09
N GLY A 268 30.70 -6.58 -1.93
CA GLY A 268 29.45 -5.91 -2.25
C GLY A 268 28.44 -6.84 -2.93
N LEU A 269 27.18 -6.44 -2.89
CA LEU A 269 26.08 -7.09 -3.60
C LEU A 269 25.23 -6.03 -4.27
N LEU A 270 24.83 -6.27 -5.53
CA LEU A 270 23.88 -5.44 -6.25
C LEU A 270 22.52 -6.12 -6.32
N LEU A 271 21.48 -5.45 -5.83
CA LEU A 271 20.08 -5.80 -6.03
C LEU A 271 19.50 -4.86 -7.08
N ALA A 272 19.37 -5.31 -8.33
CA ALA A 272 19.01 -4.45 -9.45
C ALA A 272 17.64 -4.77 -10.03
N GLY A 273 16.76 -3.77 -10.10
CA GLY A 273 15.56 -3.83 -10.91
C GLY A 273 15.91 -3.80 -12.41
N THR A 274 15.46 -4.81 -13.15
CA THR A 274 15.70 -5.00 -14.59
C THR A 274 14.49 -5.65 -15.26
N VAL A 275 14.56 -5.84 -16.57
CA VAL A 275 13.63 -6.71 -17.31
C VAL A 275 14.36 -8.02 -17.59
N ARG A 276 13.65 -9.13 -17.44
CA ARG A 276 14.11 -10.46 -17.85
C ARG A 276 13.28 -10.95 -19.05
N GLY A 277 13.95 -11.51 -20.06
CA GLY A 277 13.28 -12.16 -21.19
C GLY A 277 13.39 -13.67 -21.12
N GLU A 278 12.32 -14.36 -21.50
CA GLU A 278 12.41 -15.72 -22.04
C GLU A 278 12.38 -15.61 -23.56
N TRP A 279 13.34 -16.22 -24.23
CA TRP A 279 13.57 -16.02 -25.66
C TRP A 279 13.26 -17.28 -26.45
N GLY A 280 12.54 -17.11 -27.57
CA GLY A 280 12.26 -18.18 -28.51
C GLY A 280 13.47 -18.50 -29.40
N PRO A 281 13.41 -19.61 -30.18
CA PRO A 281 14.46 -19.98 -31.12
C PRO A 281 14.74 -18.94 -32.22
N ASP A 282 13.78 -18.05 -32.47
CA ASP A 282 13.87 -16.94 -33.44
C ASP A 282 14.49 -15.66 -32.85
N GLY A 283 14.94 -15.71 -31.59
CA GLY A 283 15.53 -14.57 -30.88
C GLY A 283 14.51 -13.51 -30.45
N ARG A 284 13.20 -13.80 -30.55
CA ARG A 284 12.14 -12.90 -30.05
C ARG A 284 11.75 -13.27 -28.62
N PRO A 285 11.35 -12.29 -27.79
CA PRO A 285 10.93 -12.60 -26.43
C PRO A 285 9.56 -13.30 -26.50
N THR A 286 9.49 -14.52 -25.96
CA THR A 286 8.22 -15.22 -25.75
C THR A 286 7.50 -14.71 -24.51
N LYS A 287 8.26 -14.23 -23.52
CA LYS A 287 7.73 -13.68 -22.28
C LYS A 287 8.70 -12.66 -21.69
N LEU A 288 8.19 -11.57 -21.15
CA LEU A 288 8.97 -10.57 -20.44
C LEU A 288 8.55 -10.53 -18.97
N PHE A 289 9.48 -10.28 -18.07
CA PHE A 289 9.24 -10.16 -16.64
C PHE A 289 9.83 -8.87 -16.11
N ASN A 290 9.12 -8.24 -15.17
CA ASN A 290 9.65 -7.14 -14.38
C ASN A 290 10.32 -7.77 -13.16
N SER A 291 11.63 -7.64 -13.05
CA SER A 291 12.42 -8.53 -12.20
C SER A 291 13.39 -7.76 -11.31
N LEU A 292 13.72 -8.35 -10.17
CA LEU A 292 14.85 -8.00 -9.32
C LEU A 292 15.89 -9.11 -9.42
N VAL A 293 17.14 -8.76 -9.71
CA VAL A 293 18.27 -9.71 -9.74
C VAL A 293 19.32 -9.36 -8.69
N ALA A 294 19.94 -10.37 -8.10
CA ALA A 294 21.03 -10.24 -7.15
C ALA A 294 22.38 -10.61 -7.80
N ILE A 295 23.25 -9.63 -8.02
CA ILE A 295 24.53 -9.77 -8.72
C ILE A 295 25.70 -9.58 -7.75
N GLY A 296 26.62 -10.53 -7.75
CA GLY A 296 27.87 -10.46 -6.98
C GLY A 296 29.05 -9.91 -7.78
N PRO A 297 30.23 -9.73 -7.14
CA PRO A 297 31.44 -9.22 -7.80
C PRO A 297 31.99 -10.13 -8.92
N ASP A 298 31.58 -11.40 -8.96
CA ASP A 298 31.92 -12.38 -10.01
C ASP A 298 31.00 -12.28 -11.24
N ALA A 299 30.15 -11.25 -11.30
CA ALA A 299 29.14 -11.03 -12.34
C ALA A 299 28.12 -12.17 -12.49
N ARG A 300 27.97 -13.03 -11.47
CA ARG A 300 26.93 -14.07 -11.46
C ARG A 300 25.65 -13.54 -10.83
N ILE A 301 24.53 -13.95 -11.40
CA ILE A 301 23.21 -13.77 -10.80
C ILE A 301 23.02 -14.90 -9.78
N SER A 302 22.94 -14.54 -8.51
CA SER A 302 22.79 -15.45 -7.38
C SER A 302 21.32 -15.75 -7.04
N ALA A 303 20.42 -14.84 -7.37
CA ALA A 303 18.99 -14.98 -7.18
C ALA A 303 18.22 -14.03 -8.11
N THR A 304 17.00 -14.41 -8.47
CA THR A 304 16.06 -13.62 -9.28
C THR A 304 14.67 -13.69 -8.67
N TYR A 305 13.96 -12.56 -8.67
CA TYR A 305 12.55 -12.47 -8.34
C TYR A 305 11.80 -11.80 -9.49
N ASP A 306 10.75 -12.44 -9.99
CA ASP A 306 9.84 -11.91 -11.01
C ASP A 306 8.56 -11.38 -10.32
N LYS A 307 8.13 -10.18 -10.69
CA LYS A 307 6.92 -9.53 -10.16
C LYS A 307 5.70 -10.45 -10.32
N SER A 308 4.99 -10.67 -9.22
CA SER A 308 3.84 -11.57 -9.17
C SER A 308 2.51 -10.85 -9.37
N HIS A 309 2.34 -9.66 -8.78
CA HIS A 309 1.12 -8.87 -8.94
C HIS A 309 1.31 -7.76 -9.98
N LEU A 310 0.77 -7.97 -11.18
CA LEU A 310 0.91 -7.05 -12.30
C LEU A 310 -0.12 -5.92 -12.26
N VAL A 311 0.26 -4.74 -12.74
CA VAL A 311 -0.63 -3.58 -12.85
C VAL A 311 -1.53 -3.73 -14.09
N PRO A 312 -2.87 -3.78 -13.93
CA PRO A 312 -3.79 -3.81 -15.07
C PRO A 312 -3.61 -2.59 -15.98
N PHE A 313 -3.70 -2.79 -17.29
CA PHE A 313 -3.54 -1.79 -18.35
C PHE A 313 -2.12 -1.19 -18.50
N GLY A 314 -1.27 -1.30 -17.49
CA GLY A 314 0.14 -0.87 -17.53
C GLY A 314 1.11 -1.97 -17.94
N GLU A 315 0.97 -3.16 -17.35
CA GLU A 315 1.89 -4.30 -17.58
C GLU A 315 1.25 -5.44 -18.39
N TYR A 316 -0.07 -5.55 -18.36
CA TYR A 316 -0.84 -6.50 -19.17
C TYR A 316 -2.20 -5.89 -19.56
N MET A 317 -2.86 -6.45 -20.57
CA MET A 317 -4.16 -6.00 -21.02
C MET A 317 -5.23 -6.95 -20.52
N PRO A 318 -6.05 -6.55 -19.52
CA PRO A 318 -7.21 -7.34 -19.12
C PRO A 318 -8.13 -7.55 -20.32
N LEU A 319 -8.61 -8.79 -20.50
CA LEU A 319 -9.56 -9.13 -21.57
C LEU A 319 -9.07 -8.74 -22.97
N SER A 320 -7.76 -8.92 -23.25
CA SER A 320 -7.12 -8.55 -24.53
C SER A 320 -7.74 -9.16 -25.79
N GLY A 321 -8.53 -10.23 -25.67
CA GLY A 321 -9.33 -10.80 -26.77
C GLY A 321 -10.72 -10.17 -26.98
N LEU A 322 -11.19 -9.33 -26.05
CA LEU A 322 -12.51 -8.68 -26.08
C LEU A 322 -12.43 -7.16 -26.24
N ILE A 323 -11.37 -6.52 -25.74
CA ILE A 323 -11.16 -5.07 -25.82
C ILE A 323 -10.13 -4.79 -26.93
N PRO A 324 -10.51 -4.18 -28.07
CA PRO A 324 -9.62 -3.99 -29.21
C PRO A 324 -8.60 -2.85 -29.05
N ILE A 325 -8.41 -2.32 -27.85
CA ILE A 325 -7.53 -1.18 -27.55
C ILE A 325 -6.33 -1.70 -26.74
N ARG A 326 -5.10 -1.49 -27.23
CA ARG A 326 -3.86 -1.79 -26.48
C ARG A 326 -3.24 -0.53 -25.88
N VAL A 327 -3.19 -0.46 -24.55
CA VAL A 327 -2.65 0.69 -23.78
C VAL A 327 -1.26 0.38 -23.19
N ILE A 328 -0.77 -0.86 -23.31
CA ILE A 328 0.54 -1.27 -22.80
C ILE A 328 1.67 -0.70 -23.68
N ARG A 329 2.66 -0.09 -23.04
CA ARG A 329 3.87 0.39 -23.70
C ARG A 329 4.76 -0.79 -24.11
N GLY A 330 5.08 -0.89 -25.41
CA GLY A 330 5.94 -1.95 -25.97
C GLY A 330 5.19 -3.14 -26.57
N GLY A 331 3.87 -3.22 -26.41
CA GLY A 331 3.01 -4.18 -27.13
C GLY A 331 3.09 -5.64 -26.67
N VAL A 332 3.97 -5.97 -25.72
CA VAL A 332 4.12 -7.30 -25.12
C VAL A 332 3.67 -7.24 -23.66
N ASP A 333 2.78 -8.16 -23.28
CA ASP A 333 2.30 -8.30 -21.91
C ASP A 333 3.41 -8.94 -21.04
N PHE A 334 3.59 -8.42 -19.83
CA PHE A 334 4.48 -9.03 -18.85
C PHE A 334 3.88 -10.33 -18.28
N GLY A 335 4.77 -11.25 -17.94
CA GLY A 335 4.48 -12.45 -17.18
C GLY A 335 4.45 -12.21 -15.69
N ALA A 336 3.56 -12.91 -14.99
CA ALA A 336 3.54 -12.96 -13.52
C ALA A 336 4.51 -14.03 -12.99
N GLY A 337 5.26 -13.66 -11.95
CA GLY A 337 6.05 -14.56 -11.12
C GLY A 337 5.20 -15.36 -10.11
N PRO A 338 5.84 -16.20 -9.27
CA PRO A 338 5.15 -17.21 -8.46
C PRO A 338 4.43 -16.68 -7.21
N GLY A 339 4.60 -15.40 -6.85
CA GLY A 339 4.08 -14.81 -5.62
C GLY A 339 5.19 -14.34 -4.67
N PRO A 340 4.82 -13.83 -3.48
CA PRO A 340 5.79 -13.43 -2.46
C PRO A 340 6.68 -14.61 -2.02
N VAL A 341 7.99 -14.39 -1.99
CA VAL A 341 8.99 -15.38 -1.60
C VAL A 341 10.05 -14.76 -0.69
N ALA A 342 10.69 -15.58 0.13
CA ALA A 342 11.92 -15.20 0.83
C ALA A 342 13.11 -15.51 -0.08
N MET A 343 13.55 -14.53 -0.86
CA MET A 343 14.65 -14.67 -1.81
C MET A 343 15.99 -14.77 -1.05
N PRO A 344 16.74 -15.88 -1.16
CA PRO A 344 18.00 -16.04 -0.46
C PRO A 344 19.06 -15.11 -1.05
N LEU A 345 19.85 -14.50 -0.17
CA LEU A 345 20.96 -13.63 -0.55
C LEU A 345 22.26 -14.16 0.07
N PRO A 346 23.37 -14.25 -0.68
CA PRO A 346 24.63 -14.75 -0.13
C PRO A 346 25.07 -13.92 1.08
N GLY A 347 25.22 -14.54 2.26
CA GLY A 347 25.72 -13.88 3.48
C GLY A 347 24.80 -12.81 4.08
N LEU A 348 23.51 -12.84 3.76
CA LEU A 348 22.48 -11.92 4.27
C LEU A 348 21.21 -12.72 4.63
N PRO A 349 20.37 -12.23 5.54
CA PRO A 349 19.03 -12.79 5.70
C PRO A 349 18.25 -12.71 4.38
N PRO A 350 17.40 -13.72 4.07
CA PRO A 350 16.55 -13.68 2.89
C PRO A 350 15.73 -12.40 2.84
N VAL A 351 15.60 -11.82 1.65
CA VAL A 351 14.81 -10.61 1.40
C VAL A 351 13.42 -11.00 0.88
N GLY A 352 12.37 -10.29 1.31
CA GLY A 352 11.06 -10.32 0.68
C GLY A 352 10.97 -9.23 -0.38
N PRO A 353 11.15 -9.55 -1.68
CA PRO A 353 11.15 -8.53 -2.72
C PRO A 353 9.71 -8.15 -3.07
N LEU A 354 9.48 -6.85 -3.28
CA LEU A 354 8.19 -6.29 -3.67
C LEU A 354 8.44 -5.27 -4.78
N ILE A 355 7.94 -5.53 -5.97
CA ILE A 355 8.13 -4.61 -7.11
C ILE A 355 6.92 -3.68 -7.20
N CYS A 356 7.15 -2.40 -6.92
CA CYS A 356 6.21 -1.31 -7.12
C CYS A 356 4.88 -1.59 -6.41
N TYR A 357 3.84 -1.80 -7.20
CA TYR A 357 2.45 -2.01 -6.81
C TYR A 357 2.22 -3.16 -5.81
N GLU A 358 3.10 -4.18 -5.77
CA GLU A 358 2.91 -5.34 -4.88
C GLU A 358 2.81 -4.97 -3.39
N VAL A 359 3.48 -3.89 -2.97
CA VAL A 359 3.50 -3.47 -1.56
C VAL A 359 2.13 -3.02 -1.03
N ILE A 360 1.19 -2.66 -1.90
CA ILE A 360 -0.11 -2.14 -1.45
C ILE A 360 -1.06 -3.24 -0.95
N PHE A 361 -0.77 -4.51 -1.20
CA PHE A 361 -1.62 -5.64 -0.84
C PHE A 361 -1.31 -6.17 0.57
N SER A 362 -2.10 -5.72 1.55
CA SER A 362 -1.96 -6.17 2.95
C SER A 362 -2.15 -7.68 3.07
N GLY A 363 -1.28 -8.34 3.84
CA GLY A 363 -1.30 -9.79 4.02
C GLY A 363 -0.88 -10.60 2.78
N GLN A 364 -0.33 -9.96 1.74
CA GLN A 364 0.17 -10.62 0.53
C GLN A 364 1.61 -10.19 0.19
N VAL A 365 2.40 -9.78 1.19
CA VAL A 365 3.79 -9.33 0.99
C VAL A 365 4.84 -10.31 1.52
N VAL A 366 4.42 -11.30 2.28
CA VAL A 366 5.26 -12.39 2.82
C VAL A 366 4.65 -13.71 2.39
N GLY A 367 5.50 -14.62 1.90
CA GLY A 367 5.11 -15.96 1.46
C GLY A 367 5.06 -16.97 2.60
N ALA A 368 5.20 -18.25 2.25
CA ALA A 368 5.28 -19.33 3.25
C ALA A 368 6.49 -19.18 4.18
N ASP A 369 7.63 -18.81 3.62
CA ASP A 369 8.85 -18.52 4.37
C ASP A 369 8.91 -17.03 4.73
N ARG A 370 9.16 -16.75 6.00
CA ARG A 370 9.30 -15.37 6.51
C ARG A 370 10.71 -14.84 6.19
N PRO A 371 10.84 -13.74 5.41
CA PRO A 371 12.13 -13.13 5.15
C PRO A 371 12.65 -12.38 6.40
N GLY A 372 13.92 -11.99 6.37
CA GLY A 372 14.52 -11.14 7.40
C GLY A 372 14.19 -9.65 7.25
N TRP A 373 13.79 -9.23 6.05
CA TRP A 373 13.48 -7.84 5.73
C TRP A 373 12.71 -7.75 4.41
N LEU A 374 12.04 -6.62 4.17
CA LEU A 374 11.30 -6.34 2.94
C LEU A 374 12.08 -5.33 2.08
N LEU A 375 12.13 -5.59 0.78
CA LEU A 375 12.69 -4.66 -0.20
C LEU A 375 11.62 -4.25 -1.21
N ASN A 376 11.31 -2.97 -1.25
CA ASN A 376 10.41 -2.42 -2.26
C ASN A 376 11.18 -1.59 -3.30
N ILE A 377 11.27 -2.08 -4.53
CA ILE A 377 11.82 -1.31 -5.66
C ILE A 377 10.68 -0.76 -6.51
N THR A 378 10.69 0.53 -6.84
CA THR A 378 9.53 1.16 -7.51
C THR A 378 9.94 2.22 -8.53
N ASN A 379 9.12 2.39 -9.56
CA ASN A 379 9.17 3.50 -10.49
C ASN A 379 7.92 4.38 -10.36
N ASP A 380 7.91 5.28 -9.38
CA ASP A 380 6.79 6.21 -9.17
C ASP A 380 6.73 7.34 -10.21
N ALA A 381 7.55 7.32 -11.28
CA ALA A 381 7.49 8.32 -12.35
C ALA A 381 6.10 8.39 -13.00
N TRP A 382 5.38 7.27 -12.99
CA TRP A 382 3.99 7.18 -13.44
C TRP A 382 3.03 8.08 -12.66
N PHE A 383 3.33 8.42 -11.40
CA PHE A 383 2.41 9.14 -10.53
C PHE A 383 2.68 10.66 -10.50
N GLY A 384 3.78 11.10 -11.11
CA GLY A 384 4.22 12.50 -11.09
C GLY A 384 4.58 13.01 -9.69
N ILE A 385 4.94 14.30 -9.62
CA ILE A 385 5.15 14.99 -8.35
C ILE A 385 3.78 15.37 -7.78
N SER A 386 3.15 14.42 -7.07
CA SER A 386 1.76 14.50 -6.66
C SER A 386 1.51 13.75 -5.34
N ALA A 387 0.24 13.57 -4.94
CA ALA A 387 -0.11 12.76 -3.78
C ALA A 387 0.18 11.26 -3.94
N GLY A 388 0.27 10.74 -5.18
CA GLY A 388 0.43 9.31 -5.46
C GLY A 388 1.65 8.66 -4.78
N PRO A 389 2.88 9.17 -4.98
CA PRO A 389 4.08 8.64 -4.33
C PRO A 389 4.01 8.66 -2.79
N HIS A 390 3.38 9.69 -2.20
CA HIS A 390 3.19 9.78 -0.75
C HIS A 390 2.20 8.73 -0.23
N GLN A 391 1.10 8.50 -0.95
CA GLN A 391 0.12 7.45 -0.62
C GLN A 391 0.75 6.05 -0.76
N HIS A 392 1.57 5.85 -1.79
CA HIS A 392 2.30 4.61 -2.03
C HIS A 392 3.31 4.33 -0.89
N LEU A 393 4.12 5.32 -0.51
CA LEU A 393 5.06 5.22 0.61
C LEU A 393 4.38 4.91 1.94
N ALA A 394 3.27 5.58 2.24
CA ALA A 394 2.51 5.33 3.47
C ALA A 394 2.00 3.89 3.55
N THR A 395 1.58 3.33 2.42
CA THR A 395 1.14 1.93 2.35
C THR A 395 2.33 0.98 2.53
N ALA A 396 3.49 1.30 1.95
CA ALA A 396 4.72 0.55 2.18
C ALA A 396 5.12 0.53 3.66
N ARG A 397 5.09 1.68 4.32
CA ARG A 397 5.38 1.80 5.76
C ARG A 397 4.49 0.90 6.62
N LEU A 398 3.21 0.74 6.27
CA LEU A 398 2.29 -0.14 7.00
C LEU A 398 2.69 -1.62 6.92
N ARG A 399 3.28 -2.06 5.81
CA ARG A 399 3.78 -3.45 5.67
C ARG A 399 4.88 -3.76 6.69
N ALA A 400 5.74 -2.80 6.99
CA ALA A 400 6.78 -2.97 8.01
C ALA A 400 6.17 -3.29 9.39
N VAL A 401 5.14 -2.53 9.78
CA VAL A 401 4.43 -2.69 11.06
C VAL A 401 3.61 -3.97 11.11
N GLU A 402 2.91 -4.29 10.03
CA GLU A 402 2.07 -5.48 9.89
C GLU A 402 2.87 -6.77 10.01
N GLU A 403 4.02 -6.84 9.33
CA GLU A 403 4.84 -8.04 9.28
C GLU A 403 5.91 -8.10 10.39
N GLY A 404 6.12 -6.99 11.09
CA GLY A 404 7.23 -6.83 12.04
C GLY A 404 8.58 -7.00 11.36
N LEU A 405 8.72 -6.47 10.15
CA LEU A 405 9.91 -6.58 9.31
C LEU A 405 10.41 -5.18 8.95
N PRO A 406 11.73 -4.93 9.02
CA PRO A 406 12.29 -3.70 8.45
C PRO A 406 12.03 -3.66 6.95
N LEU A 407 11.79 -2.46 6.43
CA LEU A 407 11.48 -2.24 5.02
C LEU A 407 12.40 -1.18 4.43
N ALA A 408 13.10 -1.54 3.36
CA ALA A 408 13.85 -0.60 2.54
C ALA A 408 13.10 -0.36 1.23
N ARG A 409 13.03 0.90 0.79
CA ARG A 409 12.39 1.30 -0.46
C ARG A 409 13.33 2.12 -1.32
N ALA A 410 13.61 1.64 -2.53
CA ALA A 410 14.36 2.37 -3.54
C ALA A 410 13.41 2.78 -4.67
N ALA A 411 13.22 4.09 -4.84
CA ALA A 411 12.34 4.67 -5.84
C ALA A 411 13.14 5.35 -6.95
N GLN A 412 12.60 5.38 -8.17
CA GLN A 412 13.25 6.06 -9.29
C GLN A 412 13.17 7.60 -9.19
N THR A 413 11.97 8.14 -9.39
CA THR A 413 11.64 9.56 -9.18
C THR A 413 10.83 9.77 -7.91
N GLY A 414 10.41 8.68 -7.25
CA GLY A 414 9.58 8.66 -6.06
C GLY A 414 10.34 9.01 -4.79
N ILE A 415 9.78 8.64 -3.64
CA ILE A 415 10.44 8.79 -2.33
C ILE A 415 11.15 7.47 -2.00
N SER A 416 12.47 7.51 -1.90
CA SER A 416 13.25 6.43 -1.32
C SER A 416 13.30 6.59 0.20
N ALA A 417 13.09 5.51 0.94
CA ALA A 417 13.05 5.56 2.39
C ALA A 417 13.34 4.20 3.01
N SER A 418 13.65 4.19 4.31
CA SER A 418 13.77 2.95 5.08
C SER A 418 13.06 3.09 6.41
N PHE A 419 12.47 1.98 6.85
CA PHE A 419 11.70 1.88 8.08
C PHE A 419 12.16 0.67 8.88
N ASP A 420 12.13 0.77 10.21
CA ASP A 420 12.31 -0.38 11.09
C ASP A 420 11.04 -1.25 11.13
N ALA A 421 11.08 -2.35 11.90
CA ALA A 421 9.97 -3.28 12.07
C ALA A 421 8.74 -2.68 12.79
N HIS A 422 8.84 -1.48 13.36
CA HIS A 422 7.74 -0.73 13.97
C HIS A 422 7.28 0.41 13.07
N GLY A 423 7.82 0.54 11.85
CA GLY A 423 7.52 1.62 10.94
C GLY A 423 8.10 2.96 11.38
N GLU A 424 9.10 3.02 12.26
CA GLU A 424 9.87 4.24 12.50
C GLU A 424 10.70 4.57 11.26
N LEU A 425 10.68 5.83 10.83
CA LEU A 425 11.49 6.27 9.69
C LEU A 425 12.96 6.31 10.11
N ILE A 426 13.81 5.57 9.41
CA ILE A 426 15.27 5.57 9.65
C ILE A 426 15.91 6.69 8.84
N THR A 427 15.64 6.72 7.53
CA THR A 427 16.17 7.72 6.61
C THR A 427 15.31 7.82 5.35
N SER A 428 15.35 8.96 4.65
CA SER A 428 14.60 9.22 3.42
C SER A 428 15.30 10.17 2.46
N LEU A 429 15.07 9.99 1.16
CA LEU A 429 15.44 10.89 0.08
C LEU A 429 14.17 11.38 -0.64
N GLY A 430 14.10 12.68 -0.93
CA GLY A 430 12.87 13.35 -1.33
C GLY A 430 12.35 12.97 -2.72
N LEU A 431 11.10 13.33 -2.97
CA LEU A 431 10.42 13.14 -4.26
C LEU A 431 11.09 13.98 -5.35
N GLY A 432 11.49 13.36 -6.46
CA GLY A 432 12.11 14.04 -7.60
C GLY A 432 13.59 14.45 -7.38
N GLU A 433 14.23 13.96 -6.32
CA GLU A 433 15.66 14.18 -6.07
C GLU A 433 16.52 13.14 -6.79
N THR A 434 17.78 13.47 -7.08
CA THR A 434 18.77 12.52 -7.61
C THR A 434 19.85 12.30 -6.58
N GLY A 435 20.18 11.05 -6.25
CA GLY A 435 21.21 10.76 -5.26
C GLY A 435 21.21 9.31 -4.80
N TYR A 436 21.74 9.07 -3.62
CA TYR A 436 21.67 7.79 -2.93
C TYR A 436 21.32 8.01 -1.46
N LEU A 437 20.79 6.98 -0.83
CA LEU A 437 20.38 6.98 0.57
C LEU A 437 21.10 5.83 1.28
N LEU A 438 21.89 6.15 2.31
CA LEU A 438 22.55 5.16 3.16
C LEU A 438 21.63 4.79 4.31
N SER A 439 21.34 3.50 4.46
CA SER A 439 20.46 3.01 5.51
C SER A 439 21.07 1.80 6.21
N PRO A 440 21.15 1.79 7.56
CA PRO A 440 21.41 0.55 8.28
C PRO A 440 20.26 -0.43 8.05
N LEU A 441 20.52 -1.73 8.20
CA LEU A 441 19.49 -2.76 8.14
C LEU A 441 19.23 -3.32 9.54
N PRO A 442 18.15 -2.89 10.23
CA PRO A 442 17.74 -3.51 11.49
C PRO A 442 17.46 -5.00 11.30
N ALA A 443 17.57 -5.80 12.37
CA ALA A 443 17.02 -7.15 12.34
C ALA A 443 15.48 -7.14 12.44
N ALA A 444 14.86 -8.24 11.98
CA ALA A 444 13.42 -8.45 12.11
C ALA A 444 12.98 -8.49 13.58
N ALA A 445 11.81 -7.91 13.86
CA ALA A 445 11.13 -8.12 15.13
C ALA A 445 10.48 -9.52 15.16
N PRO A 446 10.11 -10.03 16.35
CA PRO A 446 9.23 -11.20 16.44
C PRO A 446 7.93 -10.99 15.64
N PRO A 447 7.43 -12.03 14.95
CA PRO A 447 6.25 -11.90 14.10
C PRO A 447 5.03 -11.49 14.93
N PRO A 448 4.44 -10.32 14.67
CA PRO A 448 3.28 -9.85 15.42
C PRO A 448 2.02 -10.67 15.05
N PRO A 449 0.90 -10.55 15.80
CA PRO A 449 -0.31 -11.32 15.52
C PRO A 449 -0.80 -11.21 14.07
N PHE A 450 -0.73 -10.03 13.47
CA PHE A 450 -1.13 -9.85 12.07
C PHE A 450 -0.26 -10.70 11.13
N ALA A 451 1.07 -10.71 11.28
CA ALA A 451 1.95 -11.56 10.46
C ALA A 451 1.64 -13.06 10.56
N ARG A 452 1.04 -13.52 11.67
CA ARG A 452 0.73 -14.95 11.89
C ARG A 452 -0.63 -15.37 11.34
N PHE A 453 -1.63 -14.50 11.49
CA PHE A 453 -3.03 -14.81 11.16
C PHE A 453 -3.51 -14.05 9.91
N GLY A 454 -2.72 -13.12 9.41
CA GLY A 454 -2.99 -12.26 8.27
C GLY A 454 -4.34 -11.57 8.38
N LEU A 455 -5.06 -11.62 7.27
CA LEU A 455 -6.36 -10.98 7.07
C LEU A 455 -7.49 -11.56 7.94
N LEU A 456 -7.29 -12.70 8.58
CA LEU A 456 -8.32 -13.34 9.42
C LEU A 456 -8.73 -12.46 10.60
N ILE A 457 -7.76 -11.81 11.27
CA ILE A 457 -8.05 -10.97 12.43
C ILE A 457 -8.97 -9.80 12.06
N PRO A 458 -8.60 -8.90 11.13
CA PRO A 458 -9.48 -7.80 10.77
C PRO A 458 -10.78 -8.28 10.14
N ALA A 459 -10.80 -9.37 9.36
CA ALA A 459 -12.04 -9.90 8.79
C ALA A 459 -13.03 -10.32 9.89
N ILE A 460 -12.58 -11.05 10.91
CA ILE A 460 -13.42 -11.45 12.05
C ILE A 460 -13.91 -10.22 12.81
N LEU A 461 -13.02 -9.26 13.14
CA LEU A 461 -13.41 -8.05 13.87
C LEU A 461 -14.46 -7.24 13.10
N SER A 462 -14.28 -7.06 11.79
CA SER A 462 -15.23 -6.36 10.94
C SER A 462 -16.56 -7.10 10.82
N PHE A 463 -16.54 -8.43 10.70
CA PHE A 463 -17.75 -9.25 10.68
C PHE A 463 -18.50 -9.18 12.01
N LEU A 464 -17.80 -9.29 13.15
CA LEU A 464 -18.40 -9.18 14.48
C LEU A 464 -19.01 -7.80 14.71
N ALA A 465 -18.34 -6.72 14.29
CA ALA A 465 -18.91 -5.37 14.36
C ALA A 465 -20.21 -5.25 13.55
N LEU A 466 -20.21 -5.79 12.32
CA LEU A 466 -21.39 -5.82 11.46
C LEU A 466 -22.54 -6.61 12.10
N VAL A 467 -22.27 -7.82 12.59
CA VAL A 467 -23.28 -8.69 13.22
C VAL A 467 -23.80 -8.08 14.52
N ALA A 468 -22.93 -7.52 15.37
CA ALA A 468 -23.33 -6.88 16.61
C ALA A 468 -24.27 -5.70 16.35
N GLY A 469 -23.94 -4.85 15.37
CA GLY A 469 -24.82 -3.77 14.94
C GLY A 469 -26.14 -4.27 14.34
N TRP A 470 -26.11 -5.35 13.57
CA TRP A 470 -27.34 -5.93 13.02
C TRP A 470 -28.25 -6.53 14.10
N LEU A 471 -27.69 -7.26 15.08
CA LEU A 471 -28.45 -7.81 16.21
C LEU A 471 -29.00 -6.72 17.14
N GLY A 472 -28.24 -5.64 17.33
CA GLY A 472 -28.69 -4.44 18.04
C GLY A 472 -29.92 -3.78 17.41
N THR A 473 -30.10 -3.95 16.10
CA THR A 473 -31.30 -3.48 15.38
C THR A 473 -32.55 -4.31 15.75
N ARG A 474 -32.40 -5.62 16.01
CA ARG A 474 -33.52 -6.54 16.30
C ARG A 474 -33.98 -6.50 17.76
N ARG A 475 -33.07 -6.38 18.73
CA ARG A 475 -33.38 -6.52 20.17
C ARG A 475 -34.31 -5.44 20.73
N SER A 476 -34.30 -4.23 20.18
CA SER A 476 -35.19 -3.15 20.64
C SER A 476 -36.58 -3.15 20.01
N ALA A 477 -36.81 -3.92 18.94
CA ALA A 477 -38.15 -4.12 18.38
C ALA A 477 -39.01 -5.06 19.24
N ALA A 478 -38.39 -5.78 20.19
CA ALA A 478 -39.04 -6.76 21.06
C ALA A 478 -39.39 -6.22 22.46
N ALA A 479 -39.29 -4.91 22.72
CA ALA A 479 -39.84 -4.33 23.95
C ALA A 479 -41.34 -4.09 23.75
N PRO A 480 -42.24 -4.84 24.42
CA PRO A 480 -43.67 -4.59 24.31
C PRO A 480 -43.95 -3.23 24.95
N ALA A 481 -44.74 -2.40 24.27
CA ALA A 481 -45.28 -1.19 24.85
C ALA A 481 -46.11 -1.56 26.09
N GLY A 482 -45.59 -1.32 27.28
CA GLY A 482 -46.36 -1.37 28.51
C GLY A 482 -47.52 -0.38 28.38
N HIS A 483 -48.73 -0.90 28.21
CA HIS A 483 -49.95 -0.13 28.34
C HIS A 483 -49.99 0.51 29.73
N PRO A 484 -50.09 1.84 29.86
CA PRO A 484 -50.64 2.41 31.06
C PRO A 484 -52.14 2.11 31.03
N ALA A 485 -52.59 1.21 31.88
CA ALA A 485 -54.01 0.98 32.13
C ALA A 485 -54.64 2.30 32.59
N SER A 486 -55.58 2.83 31.79
CA SER A 486 -56.43 3.93 32.21
C SER A 486 -57.40 3.41 33.27
N ALA A 487 -57.24 3.89 34.50
CA ALA A 487 -58.28 3.82 35.50
C ALA A 487 -59.34 4.88 35.16
N ALA A 488 -60.38 4.46 34.44
CA ALA A 488 -61.60 5.23 34.27
C ALA A 488 -62.81 4.34 34.63
N ARG A 489 -63.18 4.38 35.92
CA ARG A 489 -64.51 4.04 36.47
C ARG A 489 -64.65 4.86 37.77
N GLY A 490 -65.70 5.63 38.03
CA GLY A 490 -66.91 5.88 37.29
C GLY A 490 -67.67 7.05 37.91
N SER A 491 -68.60 7.61 37.15
CA SER A 491 -69.67 8.48 37.62
C SER A 491 -70.89 7.63 37.97
N GLY A 492 -71.53 7.91 39.10
CA GLY A 492 -72.86 7.39 39.46
C GLY A 492 -73.15 7.55 40.96
N GLY A 493 -73.97 8.55 41.30
CA GLY A 493 -74.51 8.78 42.65
C GLY A 493 -74.41 10.23 43.09
#